data_AF-A0A261B5E6-F1
#
_entry.id   AF-A0A261B5E6-F1
#
_cell.length_a   1.000
_cell.length_b   1.000
_cell.length_c   1.000
_cell.angle_alpha   90.00
_cell.angle_beta   90.00
_cell.angle_gamma   90.00
#
_symmetry.space_group_name_H-M   'P 1'
#
loop_
_entity.id
_entity.type
_entity.pdbx_description
1 polymer ?
#
loop_
_entity_poly.entity_id
_entity_poly.type
_entity_poly.pdbx_seq_one_letter_code
_entity_poly.pdbx_strand_id
1 'polypeptide(L)'
;MGKISTEFYKPYLINFAIFSLIPIVFFHIHWLYDDEKWYYSTGAIILYVIAIFLELTELNNNELRPTAKWFVRHRYLLAGAMIALNILMIVNSIIRLVGFWENIVVTFMLAIVIMYLPIVVFFHCADEEREFSHLKSTKLSTKQWSLLFGFHTILAALYATQFLFDGSSLGKEELVLNFRMVRFICQLINILSIPMSYQAILSWNSDKLRFKGKYPNTTMEWKGLMKRNPDGTWEIDQTPEDHNIFIV
;
A
#
# COMPACT_ATOMS: atom_id res chain seq x y z
N MET A 1 12.95 6.30 -10.92
CA MET A 1 13.79 5.25 -10.31
C MET A 1 14.59 4.53 -11.39
N GLY A 2 15.80 4.04 -11.09
CA GLY A 2 16.54 3.17 -12.03
C GLY A 2 15.92 1.77 -12.11
N LYS A 3 16.24 1.00 -13.17
CA LYS A 3 15.74 -0.37 -13.38
C LYS A 3 15.96 -1.27 -12.15
N ILE A 4 17.18 -1.25 -11.59
CA ILE A 4 17.56 -2.00 -10.39
C ILE A 4 16.65 -1.67 -9.19
N SER A 5 16.32 -0.39 -8.99
CA SER A 5 15.45 0.03 -7.88
C SER A 5 13.99 -0.42 -8.05
N THR A 6 13.56 -0.67 -9.28
CA THR A 6 12.20 -1.16 -9.58
C THR A 6 12.12 -2.67 -9.34
N GLU A 7 13.17 -3.40 -9.72
CA GLU A 7 13.33 -4.84 -9.46
C GLU A 7 13.39 -5.18 -7.97
N PHE A 8 13.95 -4.31 -7.12
CA PHE A 8 13.93 -4.51 -5.66
C PHE A 8 12.63 -4.05 -5.01
N TYR A 9 11.87 -3.15 -5.64
CA TYR A 9 10.62 -2.63 -5.08
C TYR A 9 9.48 -3.66 -5.15
N LYS A 10 9.38 -4.43 -6.24
CA LYS A 10 8.38 -5.52 -6.37
C LYS A 10 8.51 -6.61 -5.28
N PRO A 11 9.68 -7.25 -5.07
CA PRO A 11 9.84 -8.24 -4.00
C PRO A 11 9.70 -7.60 -2.62
N TYR A 12 10.11 -6.34 -2.45
CA TYR A 12 9.84 -5.59 -1.23
C TYR A 12 8.33 -5.51 -0.92
N LEU A 13 7.51 -5.16 -1.92
CA LEU A 13 6.05 -5.10 -1.77
C LEU A 13 5.41 -6.46 -1.49
N ILE A 14 5.89 -7.53 -2.14
CA ILE A 14 5.40 -8.90 -1.89
C ILE A 14 5.73 -9.33 -0.46
N ASN A 15 6.99 -9.15 -0.04
CA ASN A 15 7.39 -9.43 1.34
C ASN A 15 6.56 -8.60 2.32
N PHE A 16 6.36 -7.31 2.03
CA PHE A 16 5.54 -6.44 2.85
C PHE A 16 4.10 -6.95 2.97
N ALA A 17 3.46 -7.35 1.87
CA ALA A 17 2.09 -7.90 1.90
C ALA A 17 2.02 -9.14 2.79
N ILE A 18 3.00 -10.04 2.68
CA ILE A 18 3.11 -11.23 3.54
C ILE A 18 3.32 -10.83 5.02
N PHE A 19 4.19 -9.86 5.30
CA PHE A 19 4.40 -9.38 6.67
C PHE A 19 3.16 -8.68 7.24
N SER A 20 2.39 -7.99 6.40
CA SER A 20 1.14 -7.34 6.82
C SER A 20 0.06 -8.34 7.24
N LEU A 21 0.13 -9.59 6.75
CA LEU A 21 -0.74 -10.70 7.20
C LEU A 21 -0.45 -11.17 8.62
N ILE A 22 0.78 -11.05 9.12
CA ILE A 22 1.16 -11.57 10.44
C ILE A 22 0.36 -10.86 11.57
N PRO A 23 0.28 -9.52 11.62
CA PRO A 23 -0.57 -8.80 12.57
C PRO A 23 -2.06 -9.18 12.48
N ILE A 24 -2.53 -9.51 11.27
CA ILE A 24 -3.94 -9.78 10.94
C ILE A 24 -4.36 -11.18 11.39
N VAL A 25 -3.55 -12.18 11.06
CA VAL A 25 -3.82 -13.60 11.28
C VAL A 25 -3.58 -14.01 12.72
N PHE A 26 -2.50 -13.53 13.32
CA PHE A 26 -2.08 -14.01 14.63
C PHE A 26 -2.55 -13.13 15.80
N PHE A 27 -2.77 -11.82 15.59
CA PHE A 27 -2.70 -10.90 16.73
C PHE A 27 -3.90 -9.97 16.94
N HIS A 28 -4.72 -9.66 15.92
CA HIS A 28 -5.81 -8.68 16.10
C HIS A 28 -7.22 -9.23 16.13
N ILE A 29 -7.49 -10.32 15.42
CA ILE A 29 -8.88 -10.71 15.15
C ILE A 29 -9.41 -11.72 16.17
N HIS A 30 -8.54 -12.58 16.72
CA HIS A 30 -8.93 -13.58 17.71
C HIS A 30 -9.28 -12.98 19.08
N TRP A 31 -8.66 -11.86 19.45
CA TRP A 31 -8.84 -11.20 20.75
C TRP A 31 -9.95 -10.12 20.75
N LEU A 32 -10.74 -10.02 19.67
CA LEU A 32 -11.79 -9.00 19.52
C LEU A 32 -13.03 -9.26 20.38
N TYR A 33 -13.32 -10.52 20.72
CA TYR A 33 -14.49 -10.92 21.50
C TYR A 33 -14.09 -11.89 22.62
N ASP A 34 -14.48 -11.59 23.86
CA ASP A 34 -14.12 -12.37 25.04
C ASP A 34 -14.83 -13.74 25.10
N ASP A 35 -15.86 -13.95 24.29
CA ASP A 35 -16.79 -15.07 24.41
C ASP A 35 -16.69 -16.14 23.31
N GLU A 36 -15.77 -16.03 22.35
CA GLU A 36 -15.90 -16.84 21.14
C GLU A 36 -14.83 -17.92 20.93
N LYS A 37 -15.32 -19.17 21.00
CA LYS A 37 -14.75 -20.40 20.40
C LYS A 37 -14.40 -20.29 18.90
N TRP A 38 -14.61 -19.14 18.26
CA TRP A 38 -14.51 -18.97 16.81
C TRP A 38 -13.21 -18.28 16.43
N TYR A 39 -12.43 -18.96 15.58
CA TYR A 39 -11.22 -18.44 14.97
C TYR A 39 -11.59 -17.46 13.85
N TYR A 40 -11.93 -16.22 14.22
CA TYR A 40 -12.17 -15.13 13.27
C TYR A 40 -10.95 -14.85 12.35
N SER A 41 -9.75 -15.27 12.76
CA SER A 41 -8.53 -15.26 11.94
C SER A 41 -8.68 -16.08 10.65
N THR A 42 -9.39 -17.20 10.68
CA THR A 42 -9.67 -18.03 9.49
C THR A 42 -10.55 -17.27 8.49
N GLY A 43 -11.56 -16.54 8.96
CA GLY A 43 -12.42 -15.72 8.10
C GLY A 43 -11.65 -14.59 7.40
N ALA A 44 -10.75 -13.91 8.12
CA ALA A 44 -9.90 -12.87 7.54
C ALA A 44 -8.93 -13.43 6.48
N ILE A 45 -8.35 -14.62 6.72
CA ILE A 45 -7.52 -15.31 5.71
C ILE A 45 -8.35 -15.63 4.48
N ILE A 46 -9.54 -16.20 4.65
CA ILE A 46 -10.44 -16.55 3.55
C ILE A 46 -10.79 -15.30 2.74
N LEU A 47 -11.15 -14.19 3.39
CA LEU A 47 -11.45 -12.92 2.71
C LEU A 47 -10.25 -12.37 1.93
N TYR A 48 -9.05 -12.42 2.52
CA TYR A 48 -7.82 -12.00 1.87
C TYR A 48 -7.51 -12.86 0.63
N VAL A 49 -7.71 -14.18 0.74
CA VAL A 49 -7.53 -15.14 -0.36
C VAL A 49 -8.58 -14.93 -1.45
N ILE A 50 -9.85 -14.71 -1.07
CA ILE A 50 -10.93 -14.38 -2.01
C ILE A 50 -10.60 -13.10 -2.79
N ALA A 51 -10.12 -12.06 -2.12
CA ALA A 51 -9.69 -10.82 -2.78
C ALA A 51 -8.58 -11.06 -3.81
N ILE A 52 -7.62 -11.96 -3.54
CA ILE A 52 -6.61 -12.34 -4.53
C ILE A 52 -7.23 -13.09 -5.72
N PHE A 53 -8.15 -14.03 -5.46
CA PHE A 53 -8.77 -14.82 -6.52
C PHE A 53 -9.71 -14.01 -7.42
N LEU A 54 -10.47 -13.07 -6.86
CA LEU A 54 -11.31 -12.15 -7.64
C LEU A 54 -10.44 -11.34 -8.62
N GLU A 55 -9.31 -10.84 -8.16
CA GLU A 55 -8.40 -10.04 -8.98
C GLU A 55 -7.66 -10.87 -10.03
N LEU A 56 -7.27 -12.11 -9.72
CA LEU A 56 -6.72 -13.04 -10.72
C LEU A 56 -7.73 -13.34 -11.83
N THR A 57 -9.01 -13.48 -11.46
CA THR A 57 -10.10 -13.69 -12.43
C THR A 57 -10.29 -12.46 -13.31
N GLU A 58 -10.26 -11.29 -12.70
CA GLU A 58 -10.42 -10.00 -13.38
C GLU A 58 -9.25 -9.68 -14.34
N LEU A 59 -8.01 -10.05 -13.96
CA LEU A 59 -6.85 -9.94 -14.85
C LEU A 59 -6.96 -10.86 -16.08
N ASN A 60 -7.45 -12.09 -15.88
CA ASN A 60 -7.58 -13.08 -16.95
C ASN A 60 -8.63 -12.69 -18.00
N ASN A 61 -9.54 -11.76 -17.66
CA ASN A 61 -10.55 -11.26 -18.60
C ASN A 61 -9.99 -10.31 -19.68
N ASN A 62 -8.67 -10.08 -19.77
CA ASN A 62 -7.95 -9.35 -20.84
C ASN A 62 -8.39 -7.89 -21.13
N GLU A 63 -9.44 -7.38 -20.49
CA GLU A 63 -9.94 -6.02 -20.68
C GLU A 63 -9.21 -4.96 -19.83
N LEU A 64 -8.54 -5.38 -18.75
CA LEU A 64 -7.83 -4.49 -17.83
C LEU A 64 -6.35 -4.37 -18.18
N ARG A 65 -6.08 -3.63 -19.25
CA ARG A 65 -4.69 -3.20 -19.54
C ARG A 65 -4.22 -2.19 -18.49
N PRO A 66 -3.01 -2.34 -17.91
CA PRO A 66 -2.44 -1.32 -17.05
C PRO A 66 -2.43 0.04 -17.78
N THR A 67 -2.96 1.07 -17.12
CA THR A 67 -2.93 2.45 -17.62
C THR A 67 -2.06 3.32 -16.73
N ALA A 68 -1.54 4.43 -17.26
CA ALA A 68 -0.82 5.41 -16.45
C ALA A 68 -1.64 5.92 -15.24
N LYS A 69 -2.96 6.11 -15.44
CA LYS A 69 -3.88 6.48 -14.35
C LYS A 69 -3.87 5.43 -13.25
N TRP A 70 -3.96 4.15 -13.60
CA TRP A 70 -3.92 3.04 -12.65
C TRP A 70 -2.57 2.97 -11.94
N PHE A 71 -1.46 3.07 -12.68
CA PHE A 71 -0.11 3.08 -12.15
C PHE A 71 0.09 4.13 -11.05
N VAL A 72 -0.40 5.35 -11.30
CA VAL A 72 -0.34 6.47 -10.34
C VAL A 72 -1.30 6.26 -9.17
N ARG A 73 -2.56 5.89 -9.46
CA ARG A 73 -3.61 5.71 -8.45
C ARG A 73 -3.21 4.69 -7.39
N HIS A 74 -2.68 3.54 -7.80
CA HIS A 74 -2.35 2.46 -6.85
C HIS A 74 -1.20 2.85 -5.91
N ARG A 75 -0.24 3.67 -6.35
CA ARG A 75 0.84 4.17 -5.49
C ARG A 75 0.34 5.09 -4.39
N TYR A 76 -0.62 5.98 -4.68
CA TYR A 76 -1.29 6.78 -3.65
C TYR A 76 -2.08 5.92 -2.68
N LEU A 77 -2.87 5.01 -3.24
CA LEU A 77 -3.77 4.18 -2.45
C LEU A 77 -3.00 3.23 -1.54
N LEU A 78 -1.84 2.74 -1.97
CA LEU A 78 -0.94 1.96 -1.12
C LEU A 78 -0.45 2.79 0.07
N ALA A 79 0.13 3.98 -0.19
CA ALA A 79 0.63 4.84 0.88
C ALA A 79 -0.49 5.23 1.87
N GLY A 80 -1.67 5.55 1.35
CA GLY A 80 -2.86 5.84 2.16
C GLY A 80 -3.33 4.64 2.99
N ALA A 81 -3.41 3.46 2.38
CA ALA A 81 -3.78 2.22 3.07
C ALA A 81 -2.81 1.90 4.22
N MET A 82 -1.53 2.27 4.09
CA MET A 82 -0.53 2.05 5.13
C MET A 82 -0.65 2.97 6.31
N ILE A 83 -0.90 4.24 6.05
CA ILE A 83 -1.21 5.21 7.11
C ILE A 83 -2.50 4.78 7.82
N ALA A 84 -3.54 4.39 7.05
CA ALA A 84 -4.80 3.93 7.59
C ALA A 84 -4.64 2.65 8.44
N LEU A 85 -3.92 1.65 7.95
CA LEU A 85 -3.64 0.41 8.70
C LEU A 85 -2.98 0.73 10.04
N ASN A 86 -1.95 1.58 10.02
CA ASN A 86 -1.19 1.91 11.21
C ASN A 86 -2.06 2.61 12.28
N ILE A 87 -2.89 3.58 11.88
CA ILE A 87 -3.84 4.25 12.77
C ILE A 87 -4.91 3.29 13.28
N LEU A 88 -5.55 2.53 12.38
CA LEU A 88 -6.65 1.63 12.72
C LEU A 88 -6.22 0.52 13.67
N MET A 89 -4.98 0.02 13.55
CA MET A 89 -4.43 -1.00 14.46
C MET A 89 -4.33 -0.50 15.90
N ILE A 90 -3.86 0.74 16.07
CA ILE A 90 -3.78 1.39 17.40
C ILE A 90 -5.17 1.65 17.93
N VAL A 91 -6.06 2.23 17.13
CA VAL A 91 -7.44 2.50 17.55
C VAL A 91 -8.12 1.18 17.95
N ASN A 92 -8.01 0.14 17.14
CA ASN A 92 -8.57 -1.18 17.41
C ASN A 92 -8.05 -1.78 18.72
N SER A 93 -6.79 -1.52 19.08
CA SER A 93 -6.19 -2.01 20.33
C SER A 93 -6.72 -1.33 21.61
N ILE A 94 -7.39 -0.17 21.49
CA ILE A 94 -7.95 0.59 22.63
C ILE A 94 -9.47 0.74 22.57
N ILE A 95 -10.10 0.63 21.40
CA ILE A 95 -11.52 0.93 21.16
C ILE A 95 -12.47 0.03 21.96
N ARG A 96 -12.01 -1.15 22.40
CA ARG A 96 -12.74 -2.03 23.32
C ARG A 96 -13.16 -1.33 24.63
N LEU A 97 -12.50 -0.23 25.01
CA LEU A 97 -12.86 0.59 26.16
C LEU A 97 -14.02 1.58 25.90
N VAL A 98 -14.38 1.80 24.64
CA VAL A 98 -15.29 2.87 24.21
C VAL A 98 -16.72 2.35 23.99
N GLY A 99 -16.87 1.15 23.42
CA GLY A 99 -18.19 0.54 23.18
C GLY A 99 -18.19 -0.55 22.10
N PHE A 100 -19.27 -1.33 22.05
CA PHE A 100 -19.43 -2.47 21.12
C PHE A 100 -19.56 -2.01 19.65
N TRP A 101 -20.35 -0.97 19.40
CA TRP A 101 -20.61 -0.48 18.04
C TRP A 101 -19.37 0.15 17.40
N GLU A 102 -18.62 0.92 18.18
CA GLU A 102 -17.36 1.53 17.76
C GLU A 102 -16.33 0.47 17.39
N ASN A 103 -16.24 -0.60 18.19
CA ASN A 103 -15.36 -1.73 17.91
C ASN A 103 -15.73 -2.42 16.60
N ILE A 104 -17.02 -2.68 16.36
CA ILE A 104 -17.50 -3.25 15.09
C ILE A 104 -17.10 -2.39 13.90
N VAL A 105 -17.34 -1.08 13.97
CA VAL A 105 -17.03 -0.15 12.87
C VAL A 105 -15.54 -0.13 12.57
N VAL A 106 -14.69 -0.02 13.59
CA VAL A 106 -13.22 -0.03 13.43
C VAL A 106 -12.73 -1.36 12.87
N THR A 107 -13.30 -2.47 13.34
CA THR A 107 -12.99 -3.82 12.83
C THR A 107 -13.32 -3.95 11.35
N PHE A 108 -14.49 -3.47 10.91
CA PHE A 108 -14.85 -3.47 9.49
C PHE A 108 -13.92 -2.59 8.65
N MET A 109 -13.59 -1.38 9.13
CA MET A 109 -12.63 -0.52 8.44
C MET A 109 -11.26 -1.19 8.29
N LEU A 110 -10.79 -1.84 9.36
CA LEU A 110 -9.54 -2.59 9.36
C LEU A 110 -9.60 -3.75 8.35
N ALA A 111 -10.69 -4.54 8.34
CA ALA A 111 -10.89 -5.62 7.39
C ALA A 111 -10.89 -5.13 5.93
N ILE A 112 -11.52 -3.99 5.63
CA ILE A 112 -11.51 -3.39 4.30
C ILE A 112 -10.08 -3.02 3.87
N VAL A 113 -9.33 -2.32 4.74
CA VAL A 113 -7.93 -1.96 4.45
C VAL A 113 -7.08 -3.21 4.19
N ILE A 114 -7.28 -4.24 5.00
CA ILE A 114 -6.60 -5.54 4.89
C ILE A 114 -6.88 -6.22 3.55
N MET A 115 -8.16 -6.35 3.18
CA MET A 115 -8.56 -6.95 1.90
C MET A 115 -8.02 -6.15 0.71
N TYR A 116 -7.83 -4.85 0.90
CA TYR A 116 -7.36 -3.96 -0.15
C TYR A 116 -5.84 -4.01 -0.38
N LEU A 117 -5.04 -4.33 0.64
CA LEU A 117 -3.58 -4.45 0.50
C LEU A 117 -3.11 -5.46 -0.57
N PRO A 118 -3.62 -6.71 -0.63
CA PRO A 118 -3.19 -7.66 -1.66
C PRO A 118 -3.59 -7.16 -3.05
N ILE A 119 -4.77 -6.57 -3.19
CA ILE A 119 -5.27 -5.99 -4.44
C ILE A 119 -4.28 -4.93 -4.95
N VAL A 120 -3.91 -3.98 -4.09
CA VAL A 120 -3.00 -2.91 -4.48
C VAL A 120 -1.61 -3.43 -4.79
N VAL A 121 -1.06 -4.35 -3.99
CA VAL A 121 0.26 -4.94 -4.24
C VAL A 121 0.26 -5.74 -5.54
N PHE A 122 -0.81 -6.49 -5.81
CA PHE A 122 -0.99 -7.19 -7.07
C PHE A 122 -0.92 -6.23 -8.26
N PHE A 123 -1.64 -5.09 -8.22
CA PHE A 123 -1.58 -4.09 -9.30
C PHE A 123 -0.22 -3.36 -9.41
N HIS A 124 0.65 -3.42 -8.40
CA HIS A 124 2.04 -2.97 -8.55
C HIS A 124 2.94 -4.01 -9.24
N CYS A 125 2.53 -5.28 -9.24
CA CYS A 125 3.29 -6.41 -9.76
C CYS A 125 2.78 -6.94 -11.11
N ALA A 126 1.48 -6.80 -11.40
CA ALA A 126 0.84 -7.21 -12.64
C ALA A 126 1.26 -6.27 -13.78
N ASP A 127 2.29 -6.67 -14.53
CA ASP A 127 3.03 -5.81 -15.45
C ASP A 127 3.34 -6.53 -16.79
N GLU A 128 2.47 -7.44 -17.24
CA GLU A 128 2.82 -8.35 -18.35
C GLU A 128 2.64 -7.76 -19.76
N GLU A 129 1.72 -6.80 -19.96
CA GLU A 129 1.49 -6.21 -21.30
C GLU A 129 2.05 -4.78 -21.48
N ARG A 130 2.07 -3.96 -20.42
CA ARG A 130 2.57 -2.57 -20.43
C ARG A 130 3.17 -2.19 -19.08
N GLU A 131 4.48 -2.12 -19.04
CA GLU A 131 5.27 -1.64 -17.91
C GLU A 131 5.35 -0.11 -17.91
N PHE A 132 5.01 0.51 -16.79
CA PHE A 132 5.17 1.95 -16.57
C PHE A 132 6.30 2.26 -15.61
N SER A 133 7.00 3.37 -15.81
CA SER A 133 8.05 3.83 -14.90
C SER A 133 8.17 5.35 -14.87
N HIS A 134 8.55 5.88 -13.71
CA HIS A 134 8.87 7.30 -13.57
C HIS A 134 10.12 7.67 -14.37
N LEU A 135 10.15 8.88 -14.94
CA LEU A 135 11.36 9.41 -15.54
C LEU A 135 12.47 9.57 -14.49
N LYS A 136 13.74 9.49 -14.93
CA LYS A 136 14.90 9.72 -14.05
C LYS A 136 14.96 11.16 -13.53
N SER A 137 14.37 12.10 -14.27
CA SER A 137 14.26 13.51 -13.89
C SER A 137 13.22 13.75 -12.80
N THR A 138 12.20 12.88 -12.66
CA THR A 138 11.20 12.98 -11.61
C THR A 138 11.88 12.77 -10.25
N LYS A 139 11.83 13.79 -9.40
CA LYS A 139 12.44 13.80 -8.07
C LYS A 139 11.52 14.50 -7.07
N LEU A 140 11.72 14.23 -5.79
CA LEU A 140 11.11 14.98 -4.71
C LEU A 140 11.87 16.31 -4.53
N SER A 141 11.13 17.40 -4.33
CA SER A 141 11.71 18.67 -3.88
C SER A 141 12.20 18.58 -2.44
N THR A 142 13.07 19.49 -2.02
CA THR A 142 13.55 19.57 -0.63
C THR A 142 12.39 19.67 0.37
N LYS A 143 11.36 20.48 0.05
CA LYS A 143 10.16 20.61 0.90
C LYS A 143 9.41 19.29 1.07
N GLN A 144 9.28 18.51 -0.01
CA GLN A 144 8.62 17.20 0.04
C GLN A 144 9.43 16.17 0.81
N TRP A 145 10.77 16.20 0.70
CA TRP A 145 11.64 15.40 1.55
C TRP A 145 11.47 15.74 3.03
N SER A 146 11.50 17.03 3.38
CA SER A 146 11.27 17.47 4.75
C SER A 146 9.90 17.07 5.27
N LEU A 147 8.86 17.17 4.44
CA LEU A 147 7.50 16.76 4.80
C LEU A 147 7.42 15.24 5.03
N LEU A 148 7.97 14.43 4.12
CA LEU A 148 7.98 12.97 4.23
C LEU A 148 8.67 12.52 5.51
N PHE A 149 9.89 13.01 5.77
CA PHE A 149 10.63 12.65 6.98
C PHE A 149 9.95 13.20 8.23
N GLY A 150 9.54 14.47 8.23
CA GLY A 150 8.85 15.08 9.36
C GLY A 150 7.58 14.32 9.74
N PHE A 151 6.77 13.93 8.76
CA PHE A 151 5.56 13.13 8.98
C PHE A 151 5.87 11.79 9.65
N HIS A 152 6.79 11.00 9.09
CA HIS A 152 7.14 9.69 9.66
C HIS A 152 7.87 9.79 11.00
N THR A 153 8.65 10.85 11.24
CA THR A 153 9.27 11.12 12.54
C THR A 153 8.24 11.47 13.60
N ILE A 154 7.23 12.30 13.27
CA ILE A 154 6.13 12.61 14.19
C ILE A 154 5.34 11.34 14.50
N LEU A 155 4.99 10.53 13.50
CA LEU A 155 4.33 9.24 13.73
C LEU A 155 5.17 8.30 14.60
N ALA A 156 6.47 8.20 14.33
CA ALA A 156 7.38 7.39 15.13
C ALA A 156 7.43 7.87 16.58
N ALA A 157 7.46 9.19 16.82
CA ALA A 157 7.42 9.75 18.16
C ALA A 157 6.08 9.43 18.85
N LEU A 158 4.95 9.61 18.15
CA LEU A 158 3.61 9.26 18.67
C LEU A 158 3.54 7.78 19.04
N TYR A 159 4.00 6.87 18.20
CA TYR A 159 4.03 5.44 18.51
C TYR A 159 5.02 5.10 19.63
N ALA A 160 6.15 5.80 19.72
CA ALA A 160 7.09 5.67 20.84
C ALA A 160 6.45 6.10 22.17
N THR A 161 5.61 7.16 22.20
CA THR A 161 4.91 7.55 23.44
C THR A 161 3.97 6.45 23.96
N GLN A 162 3.46 5.57 23.09
CA GLN A 162 2.64 4.44 23.52
C GLN A 162 3.42 3.46 24.40
N PHE A 163 4.76 3.39 24.28
CA PHE A 163 5.60 2.57 25.16
C PHE A 163 5.63 3.08 26.61
N LEU A 164 5.27 4.35 26.85
CA LEU A 164 5.15 4.91 28.19
C LEU A 164 3.89 4.44 28.92
N PHE A 165 2.91 3.90 28.20
CA PHE A 165 1.73 3.29 28.79
C PHE A 165 2.07 1.85 29.22
N ASP A 166 1.82 1.43 30.46
CA ASP A 166 2.07 0.04 30.87
C ASP A 166 0.96 -0.91 30.39
N GLY A 167 -0.22 -0.36 30.08
CA GLY A 167 -1.38 -1.14 29.64
C GLY A 167 -2.07 -1.90 30.78
N SER A 168 -1.51 -1.95 31.99
CA SER A 168 -2.11 -2.59 33.17
C SER A 168 -3.52 -2.08 33.50
N SER A 169 -3.85 -0.84 33.12
CA SER A 169 -5.21 -0.29 33.25
C SER A 169 -6.24 -0.89 32.27
N LEU A 170 -5.82 -1.72 31.30
CA LEU A 170 -6.72 -2.44 30.39
C LEU A 170 -7.41 -3.65 31.07
N GLY A 171 -6.99 -4.02 32.28
CA GLY A 171 -7.67 -4.99 33.15
C GLY A 171 -7.58 -6.46 32.73
N LYS A 172 -7.31 -6.76 31.45
CA LYS A 172 -7.17 -8.13 30.92
C LYS A 172 -5.79 -8.37 30.36
N GLU A 173 -5.14 -9.46 30.78
CA GLU A 173 -3.78 -9.83 30.36
C GLU A 173 -3.64 -9.92 28.83
N GLU A 174 -4.65 -10.47 28.17
CA GLU A 174 -4.75 -10.60 26.72
C GLU A 174 -4.73 -9.24 26.00
N LEU A 175 -5.44 -8.25 26.55
CA LEU A 175 -5.45 -6.89 26.03
C LEU A 175 -4.11 -6.19 26.22
N VAL A 176 -3.47 -6.41 27.38
CA VAL A 176 -2.12 -5.89 27.63
C VAL A 176 -1.12 -6.48 26.65
N LEU A 177 -1.17 -7.79 26.43
CA LEU A 177 -0.28 -8.50 25.51
C LEU A 177 -0.50 -8.04 24.06
N ASN A 178 -1.76 -7.95 23.61
CA ASN A 178 -2.10 -7.40 22.31
C ASN A 178 -1.55 -5.98 22.16
N PHE A 179 -1.89 -5.09 23.09
CA PHE A 179 -1.48 -3.69 23.02
C PHE A 179 0.05 -3.52 23.01
N ARG A 180 0.82 -4.34 23.76
CA ARG A 180 2.29 -4.34 23.69
C ARG A 180 2.79 -4.72 22.30
N MET A 181 2.21 -5.74 21.67
CA MET A 181 2.59 -6.16 20.31
C MET A 181 2.23 -5.12 19.25
N VAL A 182 1.04 -4.53 19.31
CA VAL A 182 0.58 -3.50 18.36
C VAL A 182 1.58 -2.37 18.25
N ARG A 183 2.12 -1.88 19.37
CA ARG A 183 3.09 -0.78 19.38
C ARG A 183 4.34 -1.09 18.54
N PHE A 184 4.89 -2.31 18.68
CA PHE A 184 6.05 -2.74 17.90
C PHE A 184 5.73 -2.84 16.40
N ILE A 185 4.58 -3.44 16.08
CA ILE A 185 4.12 -3.62 14.71
C ILE A 185 3.87 -2.26 14.03
N CYS A 186 3.23 -1.33 14.74
CA CYS A 186 2.94 0.01 14.23
C CYS A 186 4.22 0.80 13.92
N GLN A 187 5.24 0.67 14.77
CA GLN A 187 6.56 1.24 14.51
C GLN A 187 7.21 0.64 13.26
N LEU A 188 7.13 -0.68 13.11
CA LEU A 188 7.65 -1.38 11.93
C LEU A 188 6.91 -0.95 10.65
N ILE A 189 5.57 -0.93 10.67
CA ILE A 189 4.74 -0.47 9.54
C ILE A 189 5.08 0.98 9.19
N ASN A 190 5.33 1.85 10.16
CA ASN A 190 5.71 3.24 9.89
C ASN A 190 7.02 3.33 9.09
N ILE A 191 8.05 2.59 9.50
CA ILE A 191 9.33 2.53 8.78
C ILE A 191 9.14 1.96 7.38
N LEU A 192 8.39 0.86 7.26
CA LEU A 192 8.08 0.23 5.98
C LEU A 192 7.17 1.11 5.11
N SER A 193 6.39 2.03 5.66
CA SER A 193 5.57 2.93 4.83
C SER A 193 6.39 4.01 4.10
N ILE A 194 7.63 4.29 4.51
CA ILE A 194 8.46 5.35 3.92
C ILE A 194 8.71 5.14 2.41
N PRO A 195 9.16 3.97 1.92
CA PRO A 195 9.33 3.73 0.48
C PRO A 195 8.02 3.88 -0.31
N MET A 196 6.88 3.49 0.27
CA MET A 196 5.56 3.58 -0.37
C MET A 196 5.09 5.03 -0.46
N SER A 197 5.21 5.80 0.62
CA SER A 197 4.96 7.24 0.65
C SER A 197 5.87 7.99 -0.34
N TYR A 198 7.14 7.57 -0.46
CA TYR A 198 8.05 8.10 -1.47
C TYR A 198 7.51 7.85 -2.90
N GLN A 199 7.07 6.62 -3.23
CA GLN A 199 6.49 6.33 -4.55
C GLN A 199 5.22 7.14 -4.82
N ALA A 200 4.39 7.35 -3.81
CA ALA A 200 3.20 8.19 -3.92
C ALA A 200 3.59 9.62 -4.30
N ILE A 201 4.51 10.26 -3.58
CA ILE A 201 4.96 11.63 -3.90
C ILE A 201 5.66 11.68 -5.26
N LEU A 202 6.42 10.64 -5.62
CA LEU A 202 7.06 10.57 -6.93
C LEU A 202 6.02 10.50 -8.06
N SER A 203 4.93 9.77 -7.85
CA SER A 203 3.78 9.72 -8.76
C SER A 203 3.06 11.06 -8.85
N TRP A 204 2.99 11.80 -7.74
CA TRP A 204 2.44 13.15 -7.71
C TRP A 204 3.23 14.12 -8.57
N ASN A 205 4.55 14.04 -8.50
CA ASN A 205 5.46 14.89 -9.26
C ASN A 205 5.65 14.45 -10.72
N SER A 206 4.99 13.37 -11.15
CA SER A 206 5.17 12.85 -12.51
C SER A 206 4.26 13.58 -13.49
N ASP A 207 4.85 14.43 -14.33
CA ASP A 207 4.18 15.02 -15.49
C ASP A 207 4.27 14.12 -16.72
N LYS A 208 5.30 13.27 -16.76
CA LYS A 208 5.50 12.25 -17.79
C LYS A 208 5.87 10.91 -17.16
N LEU A 209 5.42 9.83 -17.78
CA LEU A 209 5.77 8.45 -17.45
C LEU A 209 6.32 7.77 -18.70
N ARG A 210 7.31 6.89 -18.51
CA ARG A 210 7.74 5.98 -19.57
C ARG A 210 6.85 4.76 -19.58
N PHE A 211 6.51 4.27 -20.77
CA PHE A 211 5.89 2.97 -20.92
C PHE A 211 6.69 2.07 -21.88
N LYS A 212 6.66 0.77 -21.61
CA LYS A 212 7.16 -0.30 -22.49
C LYS A 212 6.11 -1.40 -22.52
N GLY A 213 5.73 -1.88 -23.70
CA GLY A 213 4.77 -2.97 -23.85
C GLY A 213 4.80 -3.56 -25.25
N LYS A 214 3.73 -4.28 -25.61
CA LYS A 214 3.48 -4.75 -26.98
C LYS A 214 2.48 -3.85 -27.68
N TYR A 215 2.71 -3.56 -28.96
CA TYR A 215 1.71 -2.87 -29.77
C TYR A 215 0.48 -3.80 -29.96
N PRO A 216 -0.76 -3.30 -29.84
CA PRO A 216 -1.96 -4.14 -29.88
C PRO A 216 -1.98 -5.09 -31.07
N ASN A 217 -2.26 -6.37 -30.83
CA ASN A 217 -2.38 -7.42 -31.85
C ASN A 217 -1.10 -7.66 -32.67
N THR A 218 0.07 -7.29 -32.13
CA THR A 218 1.38 -7.57 -32.74
C THR A 218 2.38 -8.06 -31.70
N THR A 219 3.50 -8.59 -32.16
CA THR A 219 4.67 -8.92 -31.32
C THR A 219 5.65 -7.75 -31.19
N MET A 220 5.38 -6.61 -31.83
CA MET A 220 6.30 -5.47 -31.84
C MET A 220 6.36 -4.80 -30.47
N GLU A 221 7.58 -4.54 -30.00
CA GLU A 221 7.80 -3.73 -28.80
C GLU A 221 7.31 -2.30 -29.07
N TRP A 222 6.43 -1.83 -28.20
CA TRP A 222 5.96 -0.45 -28.19
C TRP A 222 6.48 0.26 -26.95
N LYS A 223 7.27 1.31 -27.16
CA LYS A 223 7.82 2.14 -26.10
C LYS A 223 7.50 3.59 -26.40
N GLY A 224 7.30 4.37 -25.36
CA GLY A 224 7.04 5.79 -25.49
C GLY A 224 6.94 6.47 -24.15
N LEU A 225 6.49 7.73 -24.20
CA LEU A 225 6.15 8.51 -23.03
C LEU A 225 4.65 8.75 -22.99
N MET A 226 4.08 8.73 -21.79
CA MET A 226 2.75 9.26 -21.51
C MET A 226 2.90 10.58 -20.78
N LYS A 227 2.12 11.58 -21.17
CA LYS A 227 2.08 12.90 -20.56
C LYS A 227 0.77 13.07 -19.78
N ARG A 228 0.85 13.74 -18.63
CA ARG A 228 -0.28 14.13 -17.82
C ARG A 228 -0.83 15.46 -18.29
N ASN A 229 -2.11 15.51 -18.60
CA ASN A 229 -2.83 16.72 -18.95
C ASN A 229 -3.21 17.52 -17.69
N PRO A 230 -3.48 18.83 -17.81
CA PRO A 230 -3.91 19.66 -16.68
C PRO A 230 -5.19 19.17 -15.98
N ASP A 231 -6.07 18.48 -16.72
CA ASP A 231 -7.29 17.85 -16.21
C ASP A 231 -7.02 16.50 -15.47
N GLY A 232 -5.77 16.04 -15.44
CA GLY A 232 -5.34 14.80 -14.82
C GLY A 232 -5.48 13.55 -15.70
N THR A 233 -5.91 13.69 -16.95
CA THR A 233 -5.90 12.58 -17.92
C THR A 233 -4.48 12.29 -18.42
N TRP A 234 -4.27 11.08 -18.95
CA TRP A 234 -2.97 10.64 -19.45
C TRP A 234 -3.08 10.28 -20.93
N GLU A 235 -2.21 10.85 -21.74
CA GLU A 235 -2.16 10.62 -23.19
C GLU A 235 -0.76 10.23 -23.64
N ILE A 236 -0.65 9.61 -24.81
CA ILE A 236 0.66 9.32 -25.41
C ILE A 236 1.28 10.65 -25.83
N ASP A 237 2.49 10.91 -25.37
CA ASP A 237 3.23 12.08 -25.79
C ASP A 237 3.72 11.89 -27.23
N GLN A 238 3.14 12.66 -28.14
CA GLN A 238 3.49 12.67 -29.57
C GLN A 238 4.52 13.76 -29.91
N THR A 239 5.05 14.48 -28.92
CA THR A 239 6.01 15.55 -29.20
C THR A 239 7.32 15.01 -29.79
N PRO A 240 7.83 15.61 -30.89
CA PRO A 240 8.90 15.03 -31.70
C PRO A 240 10.26 14.91 -30.98
N GLU A 241 10.47 15.64 -29.89
CA GLU A 241 11.71 15.62 -29.10
C GLU A 241 11.94 14.26 -28.42
N ASP A 242 10.88 13.47 -28.20
CA ASP A 242 10.95 12.20 -27.47
C ASP A 242 11.29 10.98 -28.36
N HIS A 243 11.34 11.14 -29.70
CA HIS A 243 11.85 10.11 -30.61
C HIS A 243 13.37 9.89 -30.49
N ASN A 244 14.10 10.86 -29.94
CA ASN A 244 15.54 10.75 -29.68
C ASN A 244 15.89 10.12 -28.32
N ILE A 245 14.92 9.85 -27.44
CA ILE A 245 15.16 9.26 -26.11
C ILE A 245 15.43 7.73 -26.19
N PHE A 246 15.27 7.15 -27.38
CA PHE A 246 15.53 5.73 -27.65
C PHE A 246 16.84 5.47 -28.40
N ILE A 247 17.65 6.51 -28.68
CA ILE A 247 18.98 6.38 -29.28
C ILE A 247 20.03 6.52 -28.16
N VAL A 248 20.22 5.47 -27.36
CA VAL A 248 21.47 5.16 -26.64
C VAL A 248 21.64 3.65 -26.63
#